data_AF-A0A1V4I8V0-F1
#
_entry.id   AF-A0A1V4I8V0-F1
#
_cell.length_a   1.000
_cell.length_b   1.000
_cell.length_c   1.000
_cell.angle_alpha   90.00
_cell.angle_beta   90.00
_cell.angle_gamma   90.00
#
_symmetry.space_group_name_H-M   'P 1'
#
loop_
_entity.id
_entity.type
_entity.pdbx_description
1 polymer ?
#
loop_
_entity_poly.entity_id
_entity_poly.type
_entity_poly.pdbx_seq_one_letter_code
_entity_poly.pdbx_strand_id
1 'polypeptide(L)'
;MRFLGLEEIQPYKNLHQFKIFEYDDEIDLNNKEKYICDLKVIRMDINEMYIQKGFEENIYCAIIYNLNKNIDLNELKEGIKAFILEEIPSTSTQSINIFKSENLTL
;
A
#
# COMPACT_ATOMS: atom_id res chain seq x y z
N MET A 1 -11.40 6.78 -8.36
CA MET A 1 -10.13 6.24 -7.83
C MET A 1 -8.99 6.68 -8.73
N ARG A 2 -7.86 7.17 -8.20
CA ARG A 2 -6.67 7.53 -9.01
C ARG A 2 -5.83 6.29 -9.37
N PHE A 3 -5.90 5.23 -8.56
CA PHE A 3 -5.04 4.06 -8.68
C PHE A 3 -5.84 2.78 -8.87
N LEU A 4 -5.29 1.89 -9.69
CA LEU A 4 -5.70 0.49 -9.82
C LEU A 4 -4.60 -0.40 -9.27
N GLY A 5 -4.96 -1.41 -8.47
CA GLY A 5 -4.00 -2.38 -7.93
C GLY A 5 -4.25 -3.77 -8.49
N LEU A 6 -3.20 -4.44 -8.96
CA LEU A 6 -3.22 -5.88 -9.19
C LEU A 6 -2.66 -6.57 -7.95
N GLU A 7 -3.52 -7.25 -7.18
CA GLU A 7 -3.11 -8.01 -6.01
C GLU A 7 -2.36 -9.29 -6.41
N GLU A 8 -1.20 -9.50 -5.81
CA GLU A 8 -0.45 -10.75 -5.88
C GLU A 8 -0.88 -11.64 -4.70
N ILE A 9 -1.46 -12.80 -5.01
CA ILE A 9 -2.00 -13.72 -3.98
C ILE A 9 -0.86 -14.23 -3.08
N GLN A 10 -0.98 -13.94 -1.78
CA GLN A 10 -0.03 -14.38 -0.76
C GLN A 10 -0.67 -15.39 0.21
N PRO A 11 0.12 -16.32 0.79
CA PRO A 11 -0.39 -17.25 1.79
C PRO A 11 -0.52 -16.64 3.20
N TYR A 12 -0.06 -15.40 3.40
CA TYR A 12 0.02 -14.75 4.71
C TYR A 12 -1.16 -13.82 4.94
N LYS A 13 -1.89 -14.03 6.03
CA LYS A 13 -3.11 -13.27 6.36
C LYS A 13 -2.89 -11.77 6.62
N ASN A 14 -1.67 -11.39 7.00
CA ASN A 14 -1.32 -10.03 7.37
C ASN A 14 -0.53 -9.30 6.28
N LEU A 15 -0.43 -9.88 5.07
CA LEU A 15 0.35 -9.33 3.98
C LEU A 15 -0.50 -9.21 2.72
N HIS A 16 -0.53 -8.00 2.17
CA HIS A 16 -1.06 -7.72 0.85
C HIS A 16 0.04 -7.16 -0.03
N GLN A 17 0.08 -7.57 -1.29
CA GLN A 17 1.06 -7.09 -2.26
C GLN A 17 0.33 -6.68 -3.52
N PHE A 18 0.60 -5.48 -4.01
CA PHE A 18 -0.05 -4.92 -5.18
C PHE A 18 0.98 -4.39 -6.16
N LYS A 19 0.69 -4.52 -7.45
CA LYS A 19 1.27 -3.64 -8.47
C LYS A 19 0.30 -2.51 -8.72
N ILE A 20 0.77 -1.27 -8.53
CA ILE A 20 -0.06 -0.06 -8.62
C ILE A 20 0.12 0.58 -9.99
N PHE A 21 -1.01 0.90 -10.61
CA PHE A 21 -1.12 1.55 -11.91
C PHE A 21 -1.98 2.81 -11.81
N GLU A 22 -1.74 3.77 -12.71
CA GLU A 22 -2.62 4.92 -12.87
C GLU A 22 -3.93 4.47 -13.54
N TYR A 23 -5.06 4.84 -12.93
CA TYR A 23 -6.37 4.56 -13.48
C TYR A 23 -6.68 5.58 -14.59
N ASP A 24 -7.13 5.09 -15.73
CA ASP A 24 -7.55 5.85 -16.90
C ASP A 24 -8.79 5.18 -17.48
N ASP A 25 -9.54 5.85 -18.35
CA ASP A 25 -10.86 5.37 -18.82
C ASP A 25 -10.80 3.99 -19.51
N GLU A 26 -9.61 3.59 -20.00
CA GLU A 26 -9.30 2.23 -20.47
C GLU A 26 -8.25 1.54 -19.60
N ILE A 27 -8.61 0.35 -19.10
CA ILE A 27 -7.71 -0.53 -18.34
C ILE A 27 -6.84 -1.31 -19.33
N ASP A 28 -5.62 -0.84 -19.58
CA ASP A 28 -4.59 -1.58 -20.29
C ASP A 28 -3.45 -1.97 -19.34
N LEU A 29 -3.50 -3.20 -18.83
CA LEU A 29 -2.49 -3.76 -17.92
C LEU A 29 -1.16 -4.10 -18.61
N ASN A 30 -1.12 -4.12 -19.95
CA ASN A 30 0.11 -4.31 -20.71
C ASN A 30 0.85 -2.99 -20.95
N ASN A 31 0.19 -1.84 -20.70
CA ASN A 31 0.81 -0.54 -20.82
C ASN A 31 1.75 -0.26 -19.65
N LYS A 32 3.04 -0.50 -19.87
CA LYS A 32 4.11 -0.23 -18.89
C LYS A 32 4.24 1.24 -18.50
N GLU A 33 3.70 2.17 -19.29
CA GLU A 33 3.70 3.59 -18.96
C GLU A 33 2.74 3.93 -17.81
N LYS A 34 1.67 3.13 -17.63
CA LYS A 34 0.71 3.30 -16.54
C LYS A 34 1.21 2.73 -15.21
N TYR A 35 2.31 1.98 -15.20
CA TYR A 35 2.88 1.42 -13.96
C TYR A 35 3.50 2.51 -13.07
N ILE A 36 3.06 2.54 -11.82
CA ILE A 36 3.51 3.50 -10.81
C ILE A 36 4.56 2.89 -9.89
N CYS A 37 4.21 1.82 -9.17
CA CYS A 37 5.08 1.20 -8.18
C CYS A 37 4.58 -0.19 -7.77
N ASP A 38 5.44 -0.94 -7.06
CA ASP A 38 5.01 -2.09 -6.28
C ASP A 38 4.73 -1.64 -4.84
N LEU A 39 3.65 -2.12 -4.26
CA LEU A 39 3.19 -1.78 -2.92
C LEU A 39 3.08 -3.04 -2.07
N LYS A 40 3.75 -3.05 -0.92
CA LYS A 40 3.62 -4.09 0.09
C LYS A 40 2.93 -3.50 1.32
N VAL A 41 1.83 -4.10 1.75
CA VAL A 41 1.08 -3.63 2.92
C VAL A 41 1.04 -4.74 3.96
N ILE A 42 1.53 -4.43 5.17
CA ILE A 42 1.66 -5.37 6.27
C ILE A 42 0.79 -4.87 7.42
N ARG A 43 -0.14 -5.70 7.87
CA ARG A 43 -0.85 -5.46 9.13
C ARG A 43 0.09 -5.79 10.29
N MET A 44 0.27 -4.82 11.18
CA MET A 44 1.09 -4.96 12.37
C MET A 44 0.23 -5.52 13.51
N ASP A 45 0.58 -6.70 14.00
CA ASP A 45 -0.06 -7.27 15.18
C ASP A 45 0.55 -6.61 16.42
N ILE A 46 -0.12 -5.56 16.90
CA ILE A 46 0.30 -4.82 18.08
C ILE A 46 0.01 -5.65 19.33
N ASN A 47 0.98 -5.75 20.24
CA ASN A 47 0.80 -6.47 21.49
C ASN A 47 -0.33 -5.84 22.32
N GLU A 48 -1.22 -6.67 22.85
CA GLU A 48 -2.39 -6.28 23.64
C GLU A 48 -2.05 -5.32 24.80
N MET A 49 -0.89 -5.48 25.43
CA MET A 49 -0.44 -4.60 26.50
C MET A 49 -0.29 -3.13 26.05
N TYR A 50 0.08 -2.88 24.79
CA TYR A 50 0.18 -1.52 24.26
C TYR A 50 -1.19 -1.00 23.83
N ILE A 51 -2.05 -1.86 23.30
CA ILE A 51 -3.46 -1.52 22.99
C ILE A 51 -4.16 -1.01 24.27
N GLN A 52 -3.98 -1.73 25.39
CA GLN A 52 -4.52 -1.33 26.70
C GLN A 52 -3.97 0.02 27.21
N LYS A 53 -2.83 0.49 26.68
CA LYS A 53 -2.24 1.80 26.98
C LYS A 53 -2.71 2.91 26.02
N GLY A 54 -3.67 2.61 25.14
CA GLY A 54 -4.25 3.56 24.19
C GLY A 54 -3.55 3.62 22.83
N PHE A 55 -2.69 2.65 22.50
CA PHE A 55 -2.16 2.54 21.14
C PHE A 55 -3.23 2.00 20.18
N GLU A 56 -3.15 2.41 18.92
CA GLU A 56 -4.08 1.94 17.90
C GLU A 56 -3.91 0.45 17.61
N GLU A 57 -5.05 -0.23 17.44
CA GLU A 57 -5.11 -1.67 17.20
C GLU A 57 -4.82 -2.06 15.74
N ASN A 58 -5.17 -1.17 14.80
CA ASN A 58 -5.09 -1.44 13.37
C ASN A 58 -4.04 -0.53 12.72
N ILE A 59 -2.78 -0.94 12.88
CA ILE A 59 -1.64 -0.26 12.27
C ILE A 59 -1.19 -1.04 11.04
N TYR A 60 -1.12 -0.36 9.90
CA TYR A 60 -0.58 -0.90 8.67
C TYR A 60 0.75 -0.21 8.34
N CYS A 61 1.70 -1.02 7.87
CA CYS A 61 2.95 -0.56 7.29
C CYS A 61 2.88 -0.80 5.79
N ALA A 62 2.90 0.27 5.01
CA ALA A 62 2.94 0.23 3.56
C ALA A 62 4.35 0.57 3.08
N ILE A 63 4.88 -0.22 2.17
CA ILE A 63 6.23 -0.06 1.62
C ILE A 63 6.14 0.02 0.10
N ILE A 64 6.64 1.11 -0.44
CA ILE A 64 6.71 1.39 -1.89
C ILE A 64 8.05 0.91 -2.42
N TYR A 65 8.01 0.09 -3.46
CA TYR A 65 9.16 -0.41 -4.21
C TYR A 65 9.01 -0.06 -5.70
N ASN A 66 10.13 -0.10 -6.43
CA ASN A 66 10.14 0.01 -7.90
C ASN A 66 9.39 1.25 -8.44
N LEU A 67 9.44 2.37 -7.72
CA LEU A 67 8.76 3.60 -8.10
C LEU A 67 9.25 4.13 -9.46
N ASN A 68 8.31 4.34 -10.38
CA ASN A 68 8.55 4.97 -11.66
C ASN A 68 8.87 6.47 -11.48
N LYS A 69 9.96 6.95 -12.08
CA LYS A 69 10.79 8.06 -11.57
C LYS A 69 10.21 9.48 -11.68
N ASN A 70 8.98 9.68 -12.14
CA ASN A 70 8.40 11.00 -12.41
C ASN A 70 7.17 11.37 -11.55
N ILE A 71 6.98 10.72 -10.40
CA ILE A 71 5.80 10.96 -9.53
C ILE A 71 6.23 11.66 -8.23
N ASP A 72 5.49 12.69 -7.84
CA ASP A 72 5.65 13.34 -6.53
C ASP A 72 5.30 12.33 -5.42
N LEU A 73 6.25 12.11 -4.51
CA LEU A 73 6.12 11.10 -3.46
C LEU A 73 5.03 11.43 -2.44
N ASN A 74 4.78 12.71 -2.16
CA ASN A 74 3.76 13.12 -1.19
C ASN A 74 2.36 12.91 -1.78
N GLU A 75 2.15 13.29 -3.03
CA GLU A 75 0.88 12.99 -3.72
C GLU A 75 0.62 11.49 -3.82
N LEU A 76 1.68 10.72 -4.12
CA LEU A 76 1.58 9.27 -4.19
C LEU A 76 1.18 8.66 -2.84
N LYS A 77 1.75 9.13 -1.74
CA LYS A 77 1.42 8.64 -0.39
C LYS A 77 -0.05 8.84 -0.06
N GLU A 78 -0.62 10.00 -0.35
CA GLU A 78 -2.03 10.26 -0.10
C GLU A 78 -2.93 9.36 -0.96
N GLY A 79 -2.59 9.19 -2.24
CA GLY A 79 -3.33 8.27 -3.11
C GLY A 79 -3.23 6.80 -2.67
N ILE A 80 -2.05 6.35 -2.21
CA ILE A 80 -1.84 4.99 -1.68
C ILE A 80 -2.63 4.79 -0.40
N LYS A 81 -2.68 5.80 0.48
CA LYS A 81 -3.47 5.74 1.71
C LYS A 81 -4.95 5.54 1.40
N ALA A 82 -5.49 6.29 0.43
CA ALA A 82 -6.86 6.13 -0.02
C ALA A 82 -7.10 4.74 -0.63
N PHE A 83 -6.20 4.28 -1.50
CA PHE A 83 -6.25 2.95 -2.11
C PHE A 83 -6.29 1.83 -1.06
N ILE A 84 -5.42 1.88 -0.05
CA ILE A 84 -5.37 0.88 1.03
C ILE A 84 -6.67 0.82 1.82
N LEU A 85 -7.25 1.98 2.15
CA LEU A 85 -8.51 2.06 2.90
C LEU A 85 -9.70 1.48 2.14
N GLU A 86 -9.64 1.49 0.81
CA GLU A 86 -10.71 0.99 -0.06
C GLU A 86 -10.56 -0.50 -0.35
N GLU A 87 -9.34 -0.95 -0.66
CA GLU A 87 -9.07 -2.33 -1.10
C GLU A 87 -8.84 -3.32 0.06
N ILE A 88 -8.30 -2.87 1.20
CA ILE A 88 -8.00 -3.75 2.33
C ILE A 88 -9.13 -3.65 3.36
N PRO A 89 -9.99 -4.67 3.50
CA PRO A 89 -11.13 -4.63 4.40
C PRO A 89 -10.66 -4.47 5.85
N SER A 90 -11.21 -3.49 6.56
CA SER A 90 -11.03 -3.40 8.02
C SER A 90 -12.26 -2.84 8.72
N THR A 91 -12.32 -3.10 10.02
CA THR A 91 -13.47 -2.76 10.87
C THR A 91 -13.32 -1.43 11.63
N SER A 92 -12.26 -0.64 11.42
CA SER A 92 -12.05 0.64 12.13
C SER A 92 -11.17 1.64 11.37
N THR A 93 -11.00 2.85 11.95
CA THR A 93 -9.93 3.79 11.59
C THR A 93 -8.58 3.06 11.60
N GLN A 94 -7.81 3.25 10.52
CA GLN A 94 -6.50 2.63 10.33
C GLN A 94 -5.41 3.71 10.37
N SER A 95 -4.33 3.47 11.13
CA SER A 95 -3.08 4.19 10.92
C SER A 95 -2.27 3.50 9.84
N ILE A 96 -1.99 4.21 8.75
CA ILE A 96 -1.19 3.71 7.64
C ILE A 96 0.11 4.50 7.60
N ASN A 97 1.22 3.84 7.93
CA ASN A 97 2.56 4.40 7.82
C ASN A 97 3.17 3.99 6.47
N ILE A 98 3.57 4.96 5.65
CA ILE A 98 4.05 4.71 4.29
C ILE A 98 5.54 5.03 4.17
N PHE A 99 6.31 4.02 3.81
CA PHE A 99 7.76 4.09 3.60
C PHE A 99 8.09 3.86 2.12
N LYS A 100 9.12 4.55 1.63
CA LYS A 100 9.73 4.24 0.34
C LYS A 100 10.98 3.41 0.61
N SER A 101 11.08 2.22 0.00
CA SER A 101 12.32 1.47 0.03
C SER A 101 13.28 2.07 -0.98
N GLU A 102 14.43 2.55 -0.53
CA GLU A 102 15.59 2.71 -1.41
C GLU A 102 16.16 1.31 -1.66
N ASN A 103 16.68 1.05 -2.86
CA ASN A 103 17.09 -0.27 -3.33
C ASN A 103 17.89 -1.04 -2.26
N LEU A 104 17.31 -2.10 -1.70
CA LEU A 104 18.09 -3.19 -1.10
C LEU A 104 18.62 -4.03 -2.25
N THR A 105 19.71 -3.57 -2.88
CA THR A 105 20.62 -4.48 -3.57
C THR A 105 21.21 -5.39 -2.50
N LEU A 106 20.71 -6.62 -2.44
CA LEU A 106 21.41 -7.74 -1.80
C LEU A 106 22.58 -8.17 -2.70
#